data_AF-A0A918QW54-F1
#
_entry.id   AF-A0A918QW54-F1
#
_cell.length_a   1.000
_cell.length_b   1.000
_cell.length_c   1.000
_cell.angle_alpha   90.00
_cell.angle_beta   90.00
_cell.angle_gamma   90.00
#
_symmetry.space_group_name_H-M   'P 1'
#
loop_
_entity.id
_entity.type
_entity.pdbx_description
1 polymer ?
#
loop_
_entity_poly.entity_id
_entity_poly.type
_entity_poly.pdbx_seq_one_letter_code
_entity_poly.pdbx_strand_id
1 'polypeptide(L)'
;MPTTAPPRLLTPGELRVAELLVRGLSPGKIAADLGLSRHTVRGRLYRMRAKLHCPPRCPRPLLVHLLLTSRQVTPPEVQRPAPPLSPEELRLLHVLAAHHKPMADVDFRSFRRVLKGLLAKTEAANAAHLMALAHAWKLLGARQGTAAPAGASR
;
A
#
# COMPACT_ATOMS: atom_id res chain seq x y z
N MET A 1 -7.00 8.73 26.23
CA MET A 1 -6.86 7.35 25.73
C MET A 1 -7.64 7.22 24.42
N PRO A 2 -7.03 7.17 23.23
CA PRO A 2 -7.79 6.89 22.01
C PRO A 2 -8.08 5.40 21.96
N THR A 3 -9.34 5.03 22.23
CA THR A 3 -9.87 3.68 21.97
C THR A 3 -9.88 3.48 20.45
N THR A 4 -8.90 2.75 19.92
CA THR A 4 -8.88 2.35 18.51
C THR A 4 -9.99 1.32 18.30
N ALA A 5 -11.18 1.79 17.93
CA ALA A 5 -12.27 0.92 17.53
C ALA A 5 -11.82 0.01 16.36
N PRO A 6 -12.30 -1.24 16.28
CA PRO A 6 -11.94 -2.12 15.19
C PRO A 6 -12.45 -1.55 13.86
N PRO A 7 -11.70 -1.72 12.75
CA PRO A 7 -12.11 -1.23 11.45
C PRO A 7 -13.47 -1.82 11.07
N ARG A 8 -14.40 -0.96 10.64
CA ARG A 8 -15.74 -1.40 10.22
C ARG A 8 -15.64 -2.15 8.88
N LEU A 9 -16.46 -3.18 8.73
CA LEU A 9 -16.55 -3.96 7.50
C LEU A 9 -16.95 -3.08 6.30
N LEU A 10 -16.26 -3.29 5.18
CA LEU A 10 -16.60 -2.68 3.90
C LEU A 10 -17.92 -3.25 3.37
N THR A 11 -18.69 -2.39 2.70
CA THR A 11 -19.87 -2.83 1.92
C THR A 11 -19.41 -3.55 0.64
N PRO A 12 -20.25 -4.37 0.00
CA PRO A 12 -19.91 -5.02 -1.26
C PRO A 12 -19.45 -4.03 -2.35
N GLY A 13 -20.06 -2.85 -2.41
CA GLY A 13 -19.66 -1.80 -3.36
C GLY A 13 -18.30 -1.16 -3.05
N GLU A 14 -17.92 -1.09 -1.77
CA GLU A 14 -16.60 -0.64 -1.34
C GLU A 14 -15.54 -1.71 -1.58
N LEU A 15 -15.85 -2.99 -1.34
CA LEU A 15 -14.98 -4.13 -1.64
C LEU A 15 -14.59 -4.19 -3.11
N ARG A 16 -15.55 -4.07 -4.04
CA ARG A 16 -15.25 -4.03 -5.49
C ARG A 16 -14.29 -2.90 -5.87
N VAL A 17 -14.44 -1.71 -5.27
CA VAL A 17 -13.52 -0.58 -5.48
C VAL A 17 -12.14 -0.88 -4.88
N ALA A 18 -12.11 -1.51 -3.70
CA ALA A 18 -10.88 -1.86 -3.00
C ALA A 18 -10.07 -2.92 -3.75
N GLU A 19 -10.72 -3.96 -4.29
CA GLU A 19 -10.10 -5.00 -5.12
C GLU A 19 -9.44 -4.41 -6.37
N LEU A 20 -10.15 -3.54 -7.10
CA LEU A 20 -9.60 -2.88 -8.28
C LEU A 20 -8.48 -1.90 -7.93
N LEU A 21 -8.56 -1.25 -6.76
CA LEU A 21 -7.49 -0.39 -6.26
C LEU A 21 -6.21 -1.18 -5.95
N VAL A 22 -6.36 -2.35 -5.32
CA VAL A 22 -5.26 -3.30 -5.00
C VAL A 22 -4.61 -3.83 -6.28
N ARG A 23 -5.40 -4.07 -7.34
CA ARG A 23 -4.90 -4.40 -8.70
C ARG A 23 -4.25 -3.22 -9.44
N GLY A 24 -4.18 -2.05 -8.81
CA GLY A 24 -3.48 -0.89 -9.35
C GLY A 24 -4.30 -0.02 -10.30
N LEU A 25 -5.62 -0.17 -10.37
CA LEU A 25 -6.43 0.72 -11.19
C LEU A 25 -6.52 2.12 -10.56
N SER A 26 -6.47 3.15 -11.41
CA SER A 26 -6.72 4.53 -10.98
C SER A 26 -8.22 4.74 -10.75
N PRO A 27 -8.65 5.72 -9.93
CA PRO A 27 -10.09 5.97 -9.72
C PRO A 27 -10.87 6.25 -11.00
N GLY A 28 -10.21 6.78 -12.04
CA GLY A 28 -10.82 6.95 -13.37
C GLY A 28 -11.04 5.62 -14.08
N LYS A 29 -10.07 4.70 -14.01
CA LYS A 29 -10.21 3.34 -14.57
C LYS A 29 -11.23 2.52 -13.78
N ILE A 30 -11.22 2.60 -12.44
CA ILE A 30 -12.22 1.96 -11.57
C ILE A 30 -13.63 2.46 -11.91
N ALA A 31 -13.78 3.77 -12.13
CA ALA A 31 -15.06 4.35 -12.52
C ALA A 31 -15.55 3.77 -13.86
N ALA A 32 -14.68 3.70 -14.86
CA ALA A 32 -15.01 3.09 -16.15
C ALA A 32 -15.36 1.61 -16.04
N ASP A 33 -14.54 0.83 -15.30
CA ASP A 33 -14.69 -0.61 -15.11
C ASP A 33 -16.00 -0.99 -14.39
N LEU A 34 -16.41 -0.18 -13.41
CA LEU A 34 -17.63 -0.42 -12.64
C LEU A 34 -18.88 0.30 -13.19
N GLY A 35 -18.77 1.04 -14.30
CA GLY A 35 -19.86 1.86 -14.82
C GLY A 35 -20.32 2.97 -13.84
N LEU A 36 -19.41 3.51 -13.05
CA LEU A 36 -19.69 4.52 -12.02
C LEU A 36 -19.13 5.90 -12.39
N SER A 37 -19.67 6.94 -11.77
CA SER A 37 -19.03 8.25 -11.84
C SER A 37 -17.73 8.29 -11.02
N ARG A 38 -16.76 9.11 -11.44
CA ARG A 38 -15.54 9.37 -10.66
C ARG A 38 -15.86 9.93 -9.27
N HIS A 39 -16.95 10.69 -9.14
CA HIS A 39 -17.42 11.23 -7.87
C HIS A 39 -17.84 10.09 -6.92
N THR A 40 -18.60 9.12 -7.41
CA THR A 40 -19.01 7.93 -6.65
C THR A 40 -17.82 7.13 -6.15
N VAL A 41 -16.81 6.89 -7.00
CA VAL A 41 -15.57 6.19 -6.61
C VAL A 41 -14.82 6.97 -5.52
N ARG A 42 -14.70 8.29 -5.66
CA ARG A 42 -14.09 9.15 -4.62
C ARG A 42 -14.86 9.10 -3.30
N GLY A 43 -16.19 9.12 -3.35
CA GLY A 43 -17.05 8.96 -2.18
C GLY A 43 -16.85 7.63 -1.47
N ARG A 44 -16.77 6.52 -2.22
CA ARG A 44 -16.45 5.20 -1.66
C ARG A 44 -15.06 5.17 -1.02
N LEU A 45 -14.04 5.73 -1.69
CA LEU A 45 -12.69 5.87 -1.11
C LEU A 45 -12.67 6.68 0.18
N TYR A 46 -13.50 7.72 0.29
CA TYR A 46 -13.64 8.51 1.51
C TYR A 46 -14.26 7.69 2.65
N ARG A 47 -15.35 6.95 2.37
CA ARG A 47 -15.98 6.07 3.37
C ARG A 47 -15.05 4.96 3.86
N MET A 48 -14.27 4.35 2.95
CA MET A 48 -13.26 3.36 3.32
C MET A 48 -12.21 3.94 4.28
N ARG A 49 -11.73 5.16 4.03
CA ARG A 49 -10.82 5.84 4.96
C ARG A 49 -11.43 6.00 6.36
N ALA A 50 -12.68 6.47 6.43
CA ALA A 50 -13.37 6.62 7.70
C ALA A 50 -13.54 5.28 8.44
N LYS A 51 -13.89 4.20 7.72
CA LYS A 51 -14.05 2.84 8.28
C LYS A 51 -12.73 2.24 8.77
N LEU A 52 -11.62 2.59 8.13
CA LEU A 52 -10.27 2.14 8.48
C LEU A 52 -9.55 3.12 9.42
N HIS A 53 -10.26 4.08 10.02
CA HIS A 53 -9.71 5.09 10.93
C HIS A 53 -8.52 5.87 10.34
N CYS A 54 -8.53 6.08 9.03
CA CYS A 54 -7.52 6.85 8.31
C CYS A 54 -7.86 8.35 8.31
N PRO A 55 -6.84 9.22 8.28
CA PRO A 55 -7.04 10.63 7.96
C PRO A 55 -7.76 10.80 6.61
N PRO A 56 -8.67 11.78 6.45
CA PRO A 56 -9.48 11.98 5.24
C PRO A 56 -8.67 12.11 3.94
N ARG A 57 -7.41 12.59 4.06
CA ARG A 57 -6.49 12.83 2.95
C ARG A 57 -5.30 11.86 2.93
N CYS A 58 -5.45 10.68 3.56
CA CYS A 58 -4.37 9.69 3.53
C CYS A 58 -4.05 9.27 2.08
N PRO A 59 -2.75 9.08 1.76
CA PRO A 59 -2.33 8.70 0.43
C PRO A 59 -2.82 7.29 0.10
N ARG A 60 -3.05 7.00 -1.20
CA ARG A 60 -3.60 5.70 -1.65
C ARG A 60 -2.75 4.48 -1.24
N PRO A 61 -1.40 4.53 -1.25
CA PRO A 61 -0.58 3.43 -0.76
C PRO A 61 -0.92 3.06 0.68
N LEU A 62 -1.06 4.04 1.58
CA LEU A 62 -1.44 3.79 2.97
C LEU A 62 -2.85 3.18 3.08
N LEU A 63 -3.80 3.64 2.26
CA LEU A 63 -5.14 3.03 2.22
C LEU A 63 -5.08 1.55 1.80
N VAL A 64 -4.28 1.21 0.77
CA VAL A 64 -4.08 -0.19 0.34
C VAL A 64 -3.39 -1.00 1.42
N HIS A 65 -2.35 -0.45 2.07
CA HIS A 65 -1.69 -1.09 3.20
C HIS A 65 -2.71 -1.51 4.26
N LEU A 66 -3.65 -0.62 4.61
CA LEU A 66 -4.64 -0.88 5.65
C LEU A 66 -5.74 -1.84 5.23
N LEU A 67 -6.17 -1.81 3.97
CA LEU A 67 -7.12 -2.78 3.42
C LEU A 67 -6.57 -4.22 3.52
N LEU A 68 -5.29 -4.40 3.23
CA LEU A 68 -4.60 -5.68 3.29
C LEU A 68 -4.29 -6.10 4.74
N THR A 69 -3.78 -5.19 5.56
CA THR A 69 -3.50 -5.47 6.99
C THR A 69 -4.77 -5.78 7.78
N SER A 70 -5.90 -5.12 7.47
CA SER A 70 -7.21 -5.43 8.06
C SER A 70 -7.87 -6.70 7.49
N ARG A 71 -7.23 -7.38 6.54
CA ARG A 71 -7.70 -8.61 5.86
C ARG A 71 -9.08 -8.47 5.20
N GLN A 72 -9.49 -7.24 4.87
CA GLN A 72 -10.76 -7.00 4.19
C GLN A 72 -10.66 -7.24 2.67
N VAL A 73 -9.44 -7.24 2.13
CA VAL A 73 -9.14 -7.57 0.73
C VAL A 73 -7.91 -8.46 0.70
N THR A 74 -7.84 -9.36 -0.28
CA THR A 74 -6.66 -10.19 -0.52
C THR A 74 -5.61 -9.44 -1.34
N PRO A 75 -4.31 -9.67 -1.08
CA PRO A 75 -3.27 -9.14 -1.95
C PRO A 75 -3.43 -9.72 -3.37
N PRO A 76 -2.92 -9.01 -4.39
CA PRO A 76 -2.96 -9.52 -5.76
C PRO A 76 -2.13 -10.80 -5.83
N GLU A 77 -2.56 -11.75 -6.64
CA GLU A 77 -1.77 -12.94 -6.91
C GLU A 77 -0.53 -12.54 -7.71
N VAL A 78 0.65 -12.84 -7.15
CA VAL A 78 1.93 -12.55 -7.80
C VAL A 78 2.65 -13.87 -8.04
N GLN A 79 2.77 -14.25 -9.30
CA GLN A 79 3.45 -15.49 -9.71
C GLN A 79 4.98 -15.32 -9.76
N ARG A 80 5.46 -14.07 -9.83
CA ARG A 80 6.88 -13.75 -9.92
C ARG A 80 7.53 -13.57 -8.55
N PRO A 81 8.82 -13.92 -8.40
CA PRO A 81 9.56 -13.64 -7.18
C PRO A 81 9.73 -12.13 -6.96
N ALA A 82 9.98 -11.75 -5.71
CA ALA A 82 10.26 -10.36 -5.36
C ALA A 82 11.57 -9.90 -6.05
N PRO A 83 11.59 -8.75 -6.74
CA PRO A 83 12.83 -8.21 -7.27
C PRO A 83 13.78 -7.82 -6.13
N PRO A 84 15.11 -7.84 -6.34
CA PRO A 84 16.06 -7.37 -5.34
C PRO A 84 15.87 -5.86 -5.12
N LEU A 85 15.49 -5.50 -3.90
CA LEU A 85 15.27 -4.10 -3.50
C LEU A 85 16.46 -3.59 -2.69
N SER A 86 16.88 -2.36 -2.96
CA SER A 86 17.90 -1.70 -2.16
C SER A 86 17.37 -1.32 -0.77
N PRO A 87 18.25 -1.08 0.22
CA PRO A 87 17.83 -0.58 1.53
C PRO A 87 17.04 0.74 1.45
N GLU A 88 17.35 1.61 0.49
CA GLU A 88 16.63 2.86 0.26
C GLU A 88 15.20 2.62 -0.26
N GLU A 89 15.03 1.66 -1.18
CA GLU A 89 13.73 1.25 -1.72
C GLU A 89 12.85 0.60 -0.63
N LEU A 90 13.45 -0.23 0.22
CA LEU A 90 12.77 -0.80 1.39
C LEU A 90 12.35 0.28 2.38
N ARG A 91 13.22 1.26 2.69
CA ARG A 91 12.87 2.40 3.54
C ARG A 91 11.68 3.19 2.97
N LEU A 92 11.67 3.44 1.65
CA LEU A 92 10.57 4.11 0.98
C LEU A 92 9.24 3.35 1.14
N LEU A 93 9.25 2.01 1.02
CA LEU A 93 8.06 1.19 1.24
C LEU A 93 7.52 1.32 2.67
N HIS A 94 8.40 1.30 3.67
CA HIS A 94 8.01 1.49 5.07
C HIS A 94 7.46 2.90 5.33
N VAL A 95 8.06 3.93 4.74
CA VAL A 95 7.56 5.32 4.81
C VAL A 95 6.16 5.44 4.21
N LEU A 96 5.91 4.79 3.06
CA LEU A 96 4.59 4.79 2.42
C LEU A 96 3.53 4.01 3.23
N ALA A 97 3.95 3.01 4.01
CA ALA A 97 3.10 2.23 4.90
C ALA A 97 2.87 2.89 6.27
N ALA A 98 3.72 3.85 6.66
CA ALA A 98 3.59 4.53 7.94
C ALA A 98 2.40 5.49 7.99
N HIS A 99 1.63 5.41 9.08
CA HIS A 99 0.47 6.27 9.34
C HIS A 99 0.82 7.74 9.62
N HIS A 100 2.05 7.99 10.07
CA HIS A 100 2.55 9.31 10.44
C HIS A 100 3.50 9.82 9.37
N LYS A 101 3.36 11.10 9.03
CA LYS A 101 4.10 11.79 7.99
C LYS A 101 5.61 11.74 8.26
N PRO A 102 6.45 11.16 7.39
CA PRO A 102 7.87 11.43 7.37
C PRO A 102 8.17 12.06 6.00
N MET A 103 7.69 13.28 5.80
CA MET A 103 7.99 14.04 4.57
C MET A 103 8.56 15.41 4.88
N ALA A 104 8.74 15.78 6.15
CA ALA A 104 9.39 17.04 6.48
C ALA A 104 10.90 17.02 6.13
N ASP A 105 11.52 15.83 6.11
CA ASP A 105 12.96 15.65 5.97
C ASP A 105 13.38 14.83 4.74
N VAL A 106 12.46 14.66 3.78
CA VAL A 106 12.70 13.88 2.57
C VAL A 106 12.85 14.82 1.39
N ASP A 107 14.03 14.84 0.76
CA ASP A 107 14.20 15.50 -0.53
C ASP A 107 13.22 14.92 -1.55
N PHE A 108 12.29 15.77 -1.98
CA PHE A 108 11.20 15.39 -2.86
C PHE A 108 11.67 14.95 -4.25
N ARG A 109 12.80 15.48 -4.74
CA ARG A 109 13.38 15.05 -6.02
C ARG A 109 13.93 13.63 -5.91
N SER A 110 14.74 13.38 -4.89
CA SER A 110 15.26 12.04 -4.60
C SER A 110 14.12 11.04 -4.37
N PHE A 111 13.10 11.42 -3.59
CA PHE A 111 11.90 10.59 -3.38
C PHE A 111 11.21 10.18 -4.68
N ARG A 112 10.96 11.14 -5.58
CA ARG A 112 10.30 10.86 -6.87
C ARG A 112 11.15 9.94 -7.74
N ARG A 113 12.47 10.13 -7.74
CA ARG A 113 13.41 9.29 -8.49
C ARG A 113 13.40 7.86 -7.97
N VAL A 114 13.52 7.66 -6.66
CA VAL A 114 13.49 6.34 -6.01
C VAL A 114 12.13 5.67 -6.26
N LEU A 115 11.03 6.40 -6.08
CA LEU A 115 9.69 5.88 -6.36
C LEU A 115 9.55 5.45 -7.82
N LYS A 116 10.02 6.24 -8.79
CA LYS A 116 9.98 5.88 -10.21
C LYS A 116 10.81 4.62 -10.50
N GLY A 117 12.02 4.53 -9.95
CA GLY A 117 12.87 3.35 -10.08
C GLY A 117 12.20 2.10 -9.49
N LEU A 118 11.58 2.24 -8.33
CA LEU A 118 10.87 1.17 -7.66
C LEU A 118 9.64 0.70 -8.45
N LEU A 119 8.85 1.64 -8.99
CA LEU A 119 7.72 1.30 -9.88
C LEU A 119 8.18 0.56 -11.13
N ALA A 120 9.33 0.93 -11.71
CA ALA A 120 9.89 0.24 -12.86
C ALA A 120 10.35 -1.18 -12.51
N LYS A 121 11.15 -1.34 -11.45
CA LYS A 121 11.66 -2.65 -10.99
C LYS A 121 10.56 -3.63 -10.60
N THR A 122 9.49 -3.12 -9.99
CA THR A 122 8.33 -3.91 -9.56
C THR A 122 7.23 -3.96 -10.61
N GLU A 123 7.42 -3.33 -11.78
CA GLU A 123 6.39 -3.12 -12.81
C GLU A 123 5.04 -2.66 -12.23
N ALA A 124 5.09 -1.91 -11.13
CA ALA A 124 3.89 -1.44 -10.46
C ALA A 124 3.29 -0.29 -11.26
N ALA A 125 2.04 -0.46 -11.70
CA ALA A 125 1.27 0.57 -12.38
C ALA A 125 1.20 1.92 -11.63
N ASN A 126 1.23 1.91 -10.30
CA ASN A 126 1.33 3.11 -9.45
C ASN A 126 1.69 2.73 -8.00
N ALA A 127 1.88 3.73 -7.15
CA ALA A 127 2.26 3.53 -5.75
C ALA A 127 1.26 2.71 -4.92
N ALA A 128 -0.04 2.69 -5.29
CA ALA A 128 -1.01 1.84 -4.60
C ALA A 128 -0.82 0.37 -4.99
N HIS A 129 -0.59 0.10 -6.28
CA HIS A 129 -0.24 -1.24 -6.76
C HIS A 129 1.09 -1.72 -6.16
N LEU A 130 2.08 -0.85 -6.07
CA LEU A 130 3.36 -1.15 -5.42
C LEU A 130 3.17 -1.65 -3.99
N MET A 131 2.30 -0.99 -3.21
CA MET A 131 2.00 -1.41 -1.85
C MET A 131 1.31 -2.78 -1.80
N ALA A 132 0.41 -3.04 -2.76
CA ALA A 132 -0.24 -4.33 -2.89
C ALA A 132 0.75 -5.46 -3.21
N LEU A 133 1.68 -5.23 -4.14
CA LEU A 133 2.76 -6.16 -4.47
C LEU A 133 3.70 -6.38 -3.29
N ALA A 134 4.04 -5.32 -2.53
CA ALA A 134 4.88 -5.44 -1.34
C ALA A 134 4.25 -6.36 -0.27
N HIS A 135 2.92 -6.34 -0.13
CA HIS A 135 2.17 -7.27 0.72
C HIS A 135 2.15 -8.70 0.14
N ALA A 136 1.92 -8.85 -1.16
CA ALA A 136 1.96 -10.15 -1.83
C ALA A 136 3.32 -10.86 -1.67
N TRP A 137 4.41 -10.10 -1.76
CA TRP A 137 5.77 -10.57 -1.53
C TRP A 137 6.19 -10.62 -0.05
N LYS A 138 5.29 -10.27 0.88
CA LYS A 138 5.56 -10.23 2.33
C LYS A 138 6.74 -9.34 2.75
N LEU A 139 7.05 -8.29 1.96
CA LEU A 139 8.18 -7.38 2.21
C LEU A 139 7.96 -6.41 3.38
N LEU A 140 6.71 -6.28 3.83
CA LEU A 140 6.30 -5.40 4.93
C LEU A 140 6.06 -6.19 6.24
N GLY A 141 6.34 -7.50 6.23
CA GLY A 141 6.18 -8.40 7.37
C GLY A 141 7.51 -8.65 8.07
N ALA A 142 7.53 -8.38 9.38
CA ALA A 142 8.62 -8.57 10.33
C ALA A 142 9.92 -7.82 9.99
N ARG A 143 10.21 -6.81 10.84
CA ARG A 143 11.55 -6.37 11.26
C ARG A 143 12.60 -7.38 10.80
N GLN A 144 13.44 -6.95 9.86
CA GLN A 144 14.67 -7.62 9.42
C GLN A 144 15.14 -8.51 10.56
N GLY A 145 14.96 -9.83 10.40
CA GLY A 145 15.66 -10.77 11.26
C GLY A 145 17.10 -10.35 11.18
N THR A 146 17.64 -9.89 12.30
CA THR A 146 19.07 -9.82 12.54
C THR A 146 19.64 -11.06 11.92
N ALA A 147 20.36 -10.91 10.81
CA ALA A 147 21.24 -11.93 10.31
C ALA A 147 22.11 -12.31 11.51
N ALA A 148 21.85 -13.49 12.07
CA ALA A 148 22.77 -14.09 13.01
C ALA A 148 24.13 -14.13 12.28
N PRO A 149 25.20 -13.55 12.85
CA PRO A 149 26.49 -13.67 12.22
C PRO A 149 26.83 -15.16 12.15
N ALA A 150 26.91 -15.67 10.93
CA ALA A 150 27.63 -16.90 10.66
C ALA A 150 29.09 -16.64 11.03
N GLY A 151 29.53 -17.33 12.08
CA GLY A 151 30.91 -17.35 12.54
C GLY A 151 30.95 -17.72 14.02
N ALA A 152 31.80 -18.58 14.53
CA ALA A 152 32.77 -19.51 13.98
C ALA A 152 33.28 -20.29 15.20
N SER A 153 33.46 -21.61 15.08
CA SER A 153 34.44 -22.42 15.85
C SER A 153 34.21 -22.50 17.39
N ARG A 154 34.49 -23.57 18.13
CA ARG A 154 35.36 -24.73 17.98
C ARG A 154 34.91 -25.77 19.02
#